data_AF-A0AAV8RPS5-F1
#
_entry.id   AF-A0AAV8RPS5-F1
#
_cell.length_a   1.000
_cell.length_b   1.000
_cell.length_c   1.000
_cell.angle_alpha   90.00
_cell.angle_beta   90.00
_cell.angle_gamma   90.00
#
_symmetry.space_group_name_H-M   'P 1'
#
loop_
_entity.id
_entity.type
_entity.pdbx_description
1 polymer ?
#
loop_
_entity_poly.entity_id
_entity_poly.type
_entity_poly.pdbx_seq_one_letter_code
_entity_poly.pdbx_strand_id
1 'polypeptide(L)'
;MDPFSLPSPSSASSGQSAPSPEVLMDQLKTQLAQAYAEEFFETVKSKCFARCITKPGTSLSGSESSCISRCLDRYIEATGIIGRSLFNSPH
;
A
#
# COMPACT_ATOMS: atom_id res chain seq x y z
N MET A 1 13.45 -40.52 5.03
CA MET A 1 14.15 -41.21 3.93
C MET A 1 13.22 -41.17 2.73
N ASP A 2 13.74 -40.74 1.59
CA ASP A 2 13.16 -39.93 0.49
C ASP A 2 12.05 -40.60 -0.36
N PRO A 3 11.24 -39.82 -1.11
CA PRO A 3 11.65 -39.52 -2.50
C PRO A 3 11.26 -38.11 -3.00
N PHE A 4 12.30 -37.35 -3.36
CA PHE A 4 12.27 -36.30 -4.36
C PHE A 4 11.54 -36.76 -5.64
N SER A 5 10.39 -36.14 -5.92
CA SER A 5 9.80 -36.12 -7.28
C SER A 5 10.02 -34.73 -7.87
N LEU A 6 11.11 -34.60 -8.61
CA LEU A 6 11.34 -33.50 -9.54
C LEU A 6 10.55 -33.77 -10.83
N PRO A 7 9.80 -32.81 -11.37
CA PRO A 7 9.57 -32.77 -12.80
C PRO A 7 10.90 -32.43 -13.48
N SER A 8 11.32 -33.26 -14.42
CA SER A 8 12.51 -33.07 -15.25
C SER A 8 12.57 -31.64 -15.84
N PRO A 9 13.71 -30.93 -15.77
CA PRO A 9 13.91 -29.75 -16.59
C PRO A 9 14.23 -30.25 -18.00
N SER A 10 13.19 -30.50 -18.79
CA SER A 10 13.32 -30.57 -20.24
C SER A 10 13.82 -29.20 -20.69
N SER A 11 15.02 -29.20 -21.24
CA SER A 11 15.69 -28.12 -21.96
C SER A 11 14.74 -27.04 -22.49
N ALA A 12 14.73 -25.89 -21.82
CA ALA A 12 14.24 -24.64 -22.40
C ALA A 12 15.35 -23.61 -22.25
N SER A 13 16.13 -23.53 -23.34
CA SER A 13 16.86 -22.37 -23.83
C SER A 13 17.04 -21.21 -22.87
N SER A 14 18.31 -20.95 -22.55
CA SER A 14 18.88 -19.62 -22.38
C SER A 14 18.24 -18.65 -23.37
N GLY A 15 17.41 -17.76 -22.84
CA GLY A 15 16.68 -16.73 -23.59
C GLY A 15 16.18 -15.71 -22.59
N GLN A 16 17.10 -15.11 -21.84
CA GLN A 16 16.80 -13.88 -21.09
C GLN A 16 16.58 -12.77 -22.12
N SER A 17 15.38 -12.74 -22.67
CA SER A 17 14.81 -11.52 -23.22
C SER A 17 14.78 -10.53 -22.06
N ALA A 18 15.61 -9.50 -22.12
CA ALA A 18 15.51 -8.39 -21.19
C ALA A 18 14.02 -7.97 -21.11
N PRO A 19 13.46 -7.74 -19.92
CA PRO A 19 12.07 -7.31 -19.81
C PRO A 19 11.88 -6.08 -20.69
N SER A 20 10.85 -6.10 -21.55
CA SER A 20 10.49 -4.96 -22.38
C SER A 20 10.37 -3.71 -21.49
N PRO A 21 10.79 -2.53 -21.96
CA PRO A 21 10.76 -1.29 -21.15
C PRO A 21 9.38 -0.99 -20.57
N GLU A 22 8.30 -1.44 -21.22
CA GLU A 22 6.93 -1.35 -20.73
C GLU A 22 6.68 -2.19 -19.47
N VAL A 23 7.18 -3.44 -19.46
CA VAL A 23 7.07 -4.35 -18.29
C VAL A 23 7.86 -3.78 -17.11
N LEU A 24 9.04 -3.20 -17.37
CA LEU A 24 9.84 -2.55 -16.34
C LEU A 24 9.14 -1.31 -15.78
N MET A 25 8.55 -0.47 -16.64
CA MET A 25 7.76 0.70 -16.21
C MET A 25 6.57 0.30 -15.34
N ASP A 26 5.84 -0.75 -15.70
CA ASP A 26 4.70 -1.20 -14.90
C ASP A 26 5.15 -1.77 -13.55
N GLN A 27 6.24 -2.53 -13.51
CA GLN A 27 6.84 -2.97 -12.23
C GLN A 27 7.25 -1.78 -11.35
N LEU A 28 7.84 -0.73 -11.95
CA LEU A 28 8.21 0.49 -11.22
C LEU A 28 6.98 1.22 -10.67
N LYS A 29 5.90 1.35 -11.44
CA LYS A 29 4.63 1.94 -10.98
C LYS A 29 4.05 1.16 -9.81
N THR A 30 4.05 -0.17 -9.87
CA THR A 30 3.56 -1.01 -8.78
C THR A 30 4.37 -0.79 -7.50
N GLN A 31 5.70 -0.74 -7.61
CA GLN A 31 6.57 -0.46 -6.45
C GLN A 31 6.32 0.93 -5.87
N LEU A 32 6.16 1.94 -6.71
CA LEU A 32 5.84 3.30 -6.26
C LEU A 32 4.48 3.35 -5.55
N ALA A 33 3.47 2.70 -6.11
CA ALA A 33 2.14 2.61 -5.50
C ALA A 33 2.17 1.89 -4.15
N GLN A 34 2.98 0.83 -4.03
CA GLN A 34 3.17 0.13 -2.76
C GLN A 34 3.85 1.02 -1.72
N ALA A 35 4.98 1.66 -2.07
CA ALA A 35 5.69 2.55 -1.16
C ALA A 35 4.80 3.72 -0.68
N TYR A 36 4.02 4.29 -1.60
CA TYR A 36 3.02 5.31 -1.26
C TYR A 36 1.96 4.77 -0.29
N ALA A 37 1.44 3.56 -0.52
CA ALA A 37 0.45 2.95 0.36
C ALA A 37 1.01 2.71 1.77
N GLU A 38 2.25 2.21 1.88
CA GLU A 38 2.92 2.00 3.15
C GLU A 38 3.08 3.31 3.93
N GLU A 39 3.56 4.37 3.29
CA GLU A 39 3.70 5.70 3.91
C GLU A 39 2.34 6.29 4.31
N PHE A 40 1.33 6.13 3.45
CA PHE A 40 -0.03 6.56 3.74
C PHE A 40 -0.59 5.87 4.98
N PHE A 41 -0.47 4.54 5.06
CA PHE A 41 -0.96 3.78 6.22
C PHE A 41 -0.23 4.16 7.50
N GLU A 42 1.09 4.33 7.47
CA GLU A 42 1.86 4.78 8.65
C GLU A 42 1.42 6.18 9.10
N THR A 43 1.18 7.07 8.15
CA THR A 43 0.70 8.44 8.44
C THR A 43 -0.70 8.43 9.04
N VAL A 44 -1.65 7.72 8.41
CA VAL A 44 -3.03 7.62 8.90
C VAL A 44 -3.07 6.96 10.28
N LYS A 45 -2.31 5.88 10.48
CA LYS A 45 -2.18 5.22 11.78
C LYS A 45 -1.75 6.22 12.84
N SER A 46 -0.66 6.96 12.61
CA SER A 46 -0.12 7.95 13.54
C SER A 46 -1.13 9.07 13.85
N LYS A 47 -1.73 9.67 12.81
CA LYS A 47 -2.67 10.77 12.96
C LYS A 47 -3.96 10.35 13.66
N CYS A 48 -4.56 9.24 13.24
CA CYS A 48 -5.80 8.77 13.84
C CYS A 48 -5.60 8.24 15.25
N PHE A 49 -4.47 7.59 15.54
CA PHE A 49 -4.15 7.19 16.90
C PHE A 49 -4.03 8.41 17.82
N ALA A 50 -3.23 9.41 17.44
CA ALA A 50 -3.03 10.61 18.24
C ALA A 50 -4.31 11.44 18.45
N ARG A 51 -5.27 11.37 17.52
CA ARG A 51 -6.54 12.10 17.61
C ARG A 51 -7.62 11.34 18.36
N CYS A 52 -7.70 10.02 18.20
CA CYS A 52 -8.81 9.23 18.69
C CYS A 52 -8.52 8.48 19.98
N ILE A 53 -7.26 8.11 20.25
CA ILE A 53 -6.90 7.32 21.43
C ILE A 53 -6.51 8.24 22.57
N THR A 54 -7.38 8.34 23.57
CA THR A 54 -7.17 9.19 24.76
C THR A 54 -6.65 8.40 25.96
N LYS A 55 -6.97 7.11 26.02
CA LYS A 55 -6.43 6.17 27.01
C LYS A 55 -5.98 4.89 26.28
N PRO A 56 -4.67 4.73 26.05
CA PRO A 56 -4.17 3.51 25.39
C PRO A 56 -4.49 2.28 26.24
N GLY A 57 -5.01 1.26 25.59
CA GLY A 57 -5.34 -0.03 26.18
C GLY A 57 -5.20 -1.15 25.14
N THR A 58 -5.51 -2.38 25.55
CA THR A 58 -5.45 -3.56 24.65
C THR A 58 -6.65 -3.66 23.72
N SER A 59 -7.64 -2.77 23.87
CA SER A 59 -8.87 -2.77 23.07
C SER A 59 -9.38 -1.35 22.93
N LEU A 60 -10.08 -1.10 21.83
CA LEU A 60 -10.74 0.16 21.58
C LEU A 60 -12.09 0.19 22.28
N SER A 61 -12.39 1.29 22.95
CA SER A 61 -13.77 1.59 23.35
C SER A 61 -14.66 1.85 22.12
N GLY A 62 -15.98 1.84 22.31
CA GLY A 62 -16.93 2.12 21.22
C GLY A 62 -16.76 3.52 20.63
N SER A 63 -16.42 4.51 21.46
CA SER A 63 -16.12 5.89 21.04
C SER A 63 -14.81 5.98 20.26
N GLU A 64 -13.74 5.31 20.71
CA GLU A 64 -12.47 5.25 20.00
C GLU A 64 -12.60 4.58 18.64
N SER A 65 -13.33 3.46 18.56
CA SER A 65 -13.63 2.75 17.31
C SER A 65 -14.39 3.64 16.32
N SER A 66 -15.43 4.32 16.80
CA SER A 66 -16.22 5.25 15.99
C SER A 66 -15.39 6.44 15.52
N CYS A 67 -14.48 6.95 16.36
CA CYS A 67 -13.58 8.03 16.00
C CYS A 67 -12.59 7.59 14.91
N ILE A 68 -11.97 6.41 15.06
CA ILE A 68 -10.98 5.89 14.09
C ILE A 68 -11.62 5.71 12.72
N SER A 69 -12.81 5.11 12.64
CA SER A 69 -13.53 4.96 11.36
C SER A 69 -13.71 6.32 10.68
N ARG A 70 -14.24 7.32 11.39
CA ARG A 70 -14.44 8.67 10.84
C ARG A 70 -13.12 9.34 10.48
N CYS A 71 -12.07 9.17 11.28
CA CYS A 71 -10.77 9.74 11.03
C CYS A 71 -10.19 9.22 9.71
N LEU A 72 -10.25 7.91 9.50
CA LEU A 72 -9.73 7.26 8.30
C LEU A 72 -10.51 7.71 7.05
N ASP A 73 -11.84 7.71 7.11
CA ASP A 73 -12.71 8.17 6.02
C ASP A 73 -12.38 9.62 5.61
N ARG A 74 -12.29 10.52 6.61
CA ARG A 74 -11.95 11.93 6.38
C ARG A 74 -10.54 12.10 5.82
N TYR A 75 -9.58 11.29 6.26
CA TYR A 75 -8.20 11.38 5.77
C TYR A 75 -8.09 10.95 4.31
N ILE A 76 -8.77 9.87 3.92
CA ILE A 76 -8.85 9.42 2.52
C ILE A 76 -9.51 10.49 1.65
N GLU A 77 -10.65 11.02 2.11
CA GLU A 77 -11.38 12.07 1.39
C GLU A 77 -10.50 13.32 1.17
N ALA A 78 -9.85 13.81 2.22
CA ALA A 78 -8.94 14.96 2.15
C ALA A 78 -7.77 14.69 1.21
N THR A 79 -7.16 13.51 1.28
CA THR A 79 -6.05 13.11 0.40
C THR A 79 -6.49 13.09 -1.07
N GLY A 80 -7.70 12.61 -1.36
CA GLY A 80 -8.26 12.64 -2.72
C GLY A 80 -8.53 14.05 -3.25
N ILE A 81 -9.03 14.96 -2.41
CA ILE A 81 -9.23 16.37 -2.77
C ILE A 81 -7.90 17.04 -3.06
N ILE A 82 -6.92 16.89 -2.17
CA ILE A 82 -5.58 17.47 -2.31
C ILE A 82 -4.88 16.89 -3.54
N GLY A 83 -4.91 15.57 -3.73
CA GLY A 83 -4.32 14.90 -4.88
C GLY A 83 -4.89 15.44 -6.19
N ARG A 84 -6.23 15.52 -6.31
CA ARG A 84 -6.85 16.16 -7.48
C ARG A 84 -6.39 17.60 -7.64
N SER A 85 -6.38 18.41 -6.58
CA SER A 85 -5.96 19.81 -6.68
C SER A 85 -4.51 19.95 -7.16
N LEU A 86 -3.60 19.10 -6.68
CA LEU A 86 -2.19 19.15 -7.07
C LEU A 86 -1.97 18.71 -8.51
N PHE A 87 -2.74 17.75 -9.02
CA PHE A 87 -2.57 17.21 -10.37
C PHE A 87 -3.50 17.82 -11.44
N ASN A 88 -4.58 18.51 -11.05
CA ASN A 88 -5.49 19.22 -11.97
C ASN A 88 -5.27 20.74 -12.01
N SER A 89 -4.44 21.33 -11.15
CA SER A 89 -4.14 22.76 -11.24
C SER A 89 -3.39 23.05 -12.55
N PRO A 90 -3.91 23.90 -13.45
CA PRO A 90 -3.10 24.44 -14.52
C PRO A 90 -2.05 25.34 -13.86
N HIS A 91 -0.79 25.19 -14.26
CA HIS A 91 0.23 26.19 -13.96
C HIS A 91 -0.19 27.57 -14.43
#